data_AF-A0A9N9D9I9-F1
#
_entry.id   AF-A0A9N9D9I9-F1
#
_cell.length_a   1.000
_cell.length_b   1.000
_cell.length_c   1.000
_cell.angle_alpha   90.00
_cell.angle_beta   90.00
_cell.angle_gamma   90.00
#
_symmetry.space_group_name_H-M   'P 1'
#
loop_
_entity.id
_entity.type
_entity.pdbx_description
1 polymer ?
#
loop_
_entity_poly.entity_id
_entity_poly.type
_entity_poly.pdbx_seq_one_letter_code
_entity_poly.pdbx_strand_id
1 'polypeptide(L)'
;MSATIVDPNNIISSSNGSSPNREIVSPLPSGHLETGTRFWQFKVEEGLITYVRYGNIRPDGNLMERAIHIQQHSSYLDAKKFVENIVDEKIKAGYVGNISSFIF
;
A
#
# COMPACT_ATOMS: atom_id res chain seq x y z
N MET A 1 -12.41 41.30 -43.02
CA MET A 1 -11.50 41.57 -41.88
C MET A 1 -12.15 41.00 -40.63
N SER A 2 -11.32 40.38 -39.78
CA SER A 2 -11.60 39.75 -38.48
C SER A 2 -12.20 38.34 -38.45
N ALA A 3 -11.64 37.55 -37.55
CA ALA A 3 -11.44 36.10 -37.60
C ALA A 3 -12.14 35.36 -36.46
N THR A 4 -12.33 34.07 -36.71
CA THR A 4 -12.87 32.99 -35.90
C THR A 4 -12.04 32.65 -34.65
N ILE A 5 -12.70 32.24 -33.56
CA ILE A 5 -12.16 31.23 -32.63
C ILE A 5 -13.24 30.15 -32.48
N VAL A 6 -12.95 28.94 -32.95
CA VAL A 6 -13.74 27.72 -32.72
C VAL A 6 -12.99 26.95 -31.64
N ASP A 7 -13.68 26.61 -30.55
CA ASP A 7 -13.17 25.74 -29.49
C ASP A 7 -12.70 24.40 -30.08
N PRO A 8 -11.41 24.04 -29.96
CA PRO A 8 -10.92 22.77 -30.41
C PRO A 8 -11.03 21.74 -29.27
N ASN A 9 -11.73 20.66 -29.59
CA ASN A 9 -11.64 19.32 -28.96
C ASN A 9 -12.86 18.87 -28.15
N ASN A 10 -14.02 18.91 -28.80
CA ASN A 10 -15.00 17.84 -28.67
C ASN A 10 -14.58 16.68 -29.59
N ILE A 11 -13.90 15.65 -29.04
CA ILE A 11 -13.70 14.37 -29.72
C ILE A 11 -14.52 13.33 -28.98
N ILE A 12 -15.61 12.91 -29.61
CA ILE A 12 -16.36 11.71 -29.27
C ILE A 12 -15.44 10.51 -29.51
N SER A 13 -15.03 9.82 -28.45
CA SER A 13 -14.50 8.45 -28.52
C SER A 13 -15.51 7.50 -27.90
N SER A 14 -16.40 6.97 -28.74
CA SER A 14 -17.10 5.73 -28.46
C SER A 14 -16.07 4.62 -28.28
N SER A 15 -15.91 4.12 -27.06
CA SER A 15 -15.25 2.83 -26.82
C SER A 15 -16.09 2.02 -25.83
N ASN A 16 -16.78 1.02 -26.37
CA ASN A 16 -17.30 -0.09 -25.60
C ASN A 16 -16.11 -0.80 -24.93
N GLY A 17 -15.98 -0.63 -23.63
CA GLY A 17 -15.06 -1.38 -22.79
C GLY A 17 -15.57 -1.28 -21.36
N SER A 18 -16.18 -2.36 -20.87
CA SER A 18 -16.61 -2.53 -19.49
C SER A 18 -15.41 -2.36 -18.56
N SER A 19 -15.14 -1.12 -18.15
CA SER A 19 -14.09 -0.80 -17.18
C SER A 19 -14.74 -0.88 -15.80
N PRO A 20 -14.38 -1.85 -14.94
CA PRO A 20 -14.82 -1.80 -13.56
C PRO A 20 -14.12 -0.59 -12.92
N ASN A 21 -14.93 0.34 -12.42
CA ASN A 21 -14.58 1.49 -11.60
C ASN A 21 -13.34 1.21 -10.72
N ARG A 22 -12.14 1.63 -11.15
CA ARG A 22 -10.91 1.60 -10.33
C ARG A 22 -10.67 2.98 -9.72
N GLU A 23 -11.59 3.42 -8.86
CA GLU A 23 -11.29 4.50 -7.91
C GLU A 23 -10.87 3.87 -6.57
N ILE A 24 -9.58 3.60 -6.42
CA ILE A 24 -8.94 3.58 -5.10
C ILE A 24 -7.82 4.61 -5.18
N VAL A 25 -8.17 5.89 -5.05
CA VAL A 25 -7.20 6.98 -4.94
C VAL A 25 -7.11 7.40 -3.48
N SER A 26 -6.45 6.58 -2.69
CA SER A 26 -5.93 6.91 -1.36
C SER A 26 -4.68 6.07 -1.17
N PRO A 27 -3.59 6.62 -0.60
CA PRO A 27 -2.36 5.85 -0.46
C PRO A 27 -2.68 4.57 0.30
N LEU A 28 -2.35 3.42 -0.27
CA LEU A 28 -2.60 2.16 0.39
C LEU A 28 -1.66 2.02 1.59
N PRO A 29 -2.13 1.43 2.70
CA PRO A 29 -1.32 1.34 3.90
C PRO A 29 -0.01 0.60 3.67
N SER A 30 1.07 1.13 4.21
CA SER A 30 2.39 0.51 4.19
C SER A 30 3.19 0.93 5.42
N GLY A 31 4.27 0.22 5.72
CA GLY A 31 5.09 0.60 6.85
C GLY A 31 6.33 -0.24 7.03
N HIS A 32 7.21 0.30 7.85
CA HIS A 32 8.45 -0.32 8.29
C HIS A 32 8.57 -0.18 9.78
N LEU A 33 8.66 -1.32 10.45
CA LEU A 33 8.90 -1.43 11.88
C LEU A 33 10.17 -2.24 12.11
N GLU A 34 10.96 -1.86 13.10
CA GLU A 34 12.21 -2.52 13.40
C GLU A 34 12.52 -2.55 14.89
N THR A 35 13.45 -3.43 15.24
CA THR A 35 14.18 -3.46 16.50
C THR A 35 15.66 -3.28 16.17
N GLY A 36 16.55 -3.28 17.16
CA GLY A 36 17.99 -3.21 16.90
C GLY A 36 18.57 -4.34 16.03
N THR A 37 17.86 -5.47 15.85
CA THR A 37 18.38 -6.63 15.10
C THR A 37 17.40 -7.26 14.12
N ARG A 38 16.18 -6.71 13.99
CA ARG A 38 15.12 -7.30 13.15
C ARG A 38 14.28 -6.22 12.50
N PHE A 39 13.82 -6.49 11.29
CA PHE A 39 12.88 -5.64 10.58
C PHE A 39 11.60 -6.40 10.24
N TRP A 40 10.53 -5.65 10.07
CA TRP A 40 9.23 -6.11 9.62
C TRP A 40 8.60 -5.00 8.78
N GLN A 41 8.29 -5.32 7.53
CA GLN A 41 7.73 -4.38 6.56
C GLN A 41 6.44 -4.94 6.00
N PHE A 42 5.51 -4.04 5.70
CA PHE A 42 4.27 -4.41 5.04
C PHE A 42 3.85 -3.37 4.01
N LYS A 43 3.01 -3.81 3.07
CA LYS A 43 2.25 -2.95 2.17
C LYS A 43 0.93 -3.63 1.80
N VAL A 44 -0.09 -2.83 1.55
CA VAL A 44 -1.35 -3.26 0.97
C VAL A 44 -1.34 -2.87 -0.51
N GLU A 45 -1.72 -3.79 -1.39
CA GLU A 45 -1.89 -3.53 -2.82
C GLU A 45 -3.34 -3.78 -3.24
N GLU A 46 -3.82 -2.95 -4.17
CA GLU A 46 -5.18 -2.96 -4.72
C GLU A 46 -6.30 -2.91 -3.64
N GLY A 47 -5.94 -2.54 -2.42
CA GLY A 47 -6.81 -2.63 -1.25
C GLY A 47 -7.19 -4.05 -0.82
N LEU A 48 -6.64 -5.11 -1.42
CA LEU A 48 -7.10 -6.48 -1.18
C LEU A 48 -5.96 -7.46 -0.84
N ILE A 49 -4.72 -7.09 -1.09
CA ILE A 49 -3.58 -7.99 -0.93
C ILE A 49 -2.61 -7.36 0.07
N THR A 50 -2.28 -8.09 1.13
CA THR A 50 -1.26 -7.69 2.10
C THR A 50 0.03 -8.44 1.83
N TYR A 51 1.11 -7.69 1.61
CA TYR A 51 2.46 -8.21 1.51
C TYR A 51 3.20 -7.87 2.79
N VAL A 52 3.81 -8.87 3.39
CA VAL A 52 4.62 -8.72 4.60
C VAL A 52 5.96 -9.37 4.35
N ARG A 53 7.05 -8.69 4.67
CA ARG A 53 8.40 -9.29 4.68
C ARG A 53 9.11 -8.96 5.98
N TYR A 54 9.92 -9.90 6.45
CA TYR A 54 10.64 -9.73 7.71
C TYR A 54 11.94 -10.50 7.74
N GLY A 55 12.82 -10.10 8.63
CA GLY A 55 14.14 -10.70 8.75
C GLY A 55 14.99 -10.02 9.80
N ASN A 56 16.30 -10.23 9.68
CA ASN A 56 17.28 -9.66 10.59
C ASN A 56 17.91 -8.39 9.99
N ILE A 57 18.38 -7.50 10.85
CA ILE A 57 19.23 -6.37 10.50
C ILE A 57 20.64 -6.77 10.89
N ARG A 58 21.54 -6.77 9.91
CA ARG A 58 22.96 -7.04 10.15
C ARG A 58 23.64 -5.83 10.80
N PRO A 59 24.81 -6.00 11.45
CA PRO A 59 25.53 -4.89 12.08
C PRO A 59 25.94 -3.77 11.10
N ASP A 60 26.03 -4.07 9.80
CA ASP A 60 26.30 -3.11 8.72
C ASP A 60 25.03 -2.36 8.25
N GLY A 61 23.88 -2.60 8.89
CA GLY A 61 22.59 -2.02 8.53
C GLY A 61 21.85 -2.75 7.41
N ASN A 62 22.44 -3.80 6.81
CA ASN A 62 21.80 -4.51 5.71
C ASN A 62 20.66 -5.42 6.20
N LEU A 63 19.54 -5.36 5.49
CA LEU A 63 18.37 -6.21 5.74
C LEU A 63 18.63 -7.61 5.19
N MET A 64 18.60 -8.61 6.06
CA MET A 64 18.68 -10.01 5.70
C MET A 64 17.28 -10.63 5.80
N GLU A 65 16.58 -10.65 4.66
CA GLU A 65 15.22 -11.19 4.56
C GLU A 65 15.19 -12.68 4.96
N ARG A 66 14.19 -13.03 5.75
CA ARG A 66 13.96 -14.41 6.20
C ARG A 66 12.72 -15.02 5.56
N ALA A 67 11.66 -14.24 5.42
CA ALA A 67 10.44 -14.72 4.80
C ALA A 67 9.58 -13.57 4.26
N ILE A 68 8.74 -13.96 3.30
CA ILE A 68 7.66 -13.15 2.75
C ILE A 68 6.35 -13.89 3.03
N HIS A 69 5.33 -13.16 3.46
CA HIS A 69 3.97 -13.61 3.62
C HIS A 69 3.06 -12.75 2.74
N ILE A 70 2.29 -13.41 1.89
CA ILE A 70 1.33 -12.75 1.00
C ILE A 70 -0.04 -13.32 1.34
N GLN A 71 -0.99 -12.45 1.62
CA GLN A 71 -2.37 -12.84 1.92
C GLN A 71 -3.34 -12.00 1.11
N GLN A 72 -4.32 -12.69 0.52
CA GLN A 72 -5.44 -12.07 -0.16
C GLN A 72 -6.64 -11.98 0.79
N HIS A 73 -7.34 -10.86 0.72
CA HIS A 73 -8.50 -10.53 1.55
C HIS A 73 -9.73 -10.36 0.67
N SER A 74 -10.90 -10.63 1.25
CA SER A 74 -12.19 -10.48 0.56
C SER A 74 -12.61 -9.01 0.39
N SER A 75 -12.09 -8.12 1.23
CA SER A 75 -12.39 -6.69 1.20
C SER A 75 -11.24 -5.83 1.72
N TYR A 76 -11.30 -4.53 1.39
CA TYR A 76 -10.36 -3.53 1.94
C TYR A 76 -10.44 -3.42 3.45
N LEU A 77 -11.64 -3.52 4.03
CA LEU A 77 -11.81 -3.44 5.47
C LEU A 77 -11.12 -4.61 6.18
N ASP A 78 -11.15 -5.80 5.58
CA ASP A 78 -10.48 -6.99 6.13
C ASP A 78 -8.96 -6.86 6.04
N ALA A 79 -8.44 -6.46 4.87
CA ALA A 79 -7.02 -6.20 4.69
C ALA A 79 -6.50 -5.14 5.68
N LYS A 80 -7.28 -4.07 5.88
CA LYS A 80 -6.98 -2.99 6.82
C LYS A 80 -6.91 -3.51 8.26
N LYS A 81 -7.96 -4.18 8.73
CA LYS A 81 -8.02 -4.74 10.11
C LYS A 81 -6.91 -5.74 10.38
N PHE A 82 -6.60 -6.59 9.40
CA PHE A 82 -5.50 -7.56 9.50
C PHE A 82 -4.17 -6.85 9.76
N VAL A 83 -3.87 -5.82 8.97
CA VAL A 83 -2.64 -5.05 9.12
C VAL A 83 -2.62 -4.30 10.46
N GLU A 84 -3.71 -3.63 10.83
CA GLU A 84 -3.82 -2.91 12.11
C GLU A 84 -3.53 -3.83 13.31
N ASN A 85 -4.14 -5.03 13.33
CA ASN A 85 -3.91 -5.99 14.40
C ASN A 85 -2.44 -6.44 14.47
N ILE A 86 -1.82 -6.74 13.34
CA ILE A 86 -0.41 -7.18 13.32
C ILE A 86 0.53 -6.03 13.69
N VAL A 87 0.25 -4.81 13.22
CA VAL A 87 1.02 -3.62 13.59
C VAL A 87 0.99 -3.43 15.11
N ASP A 88 -0.18 -3.50 15.74
CA ASP A 88 -0.33 -3.40 17.19
C ASP A 88 0.46 -4.49 17.92
N GLU A 89 0.41 -5.72 17.43
CA GLU A 89 1.22 -6.83 17.97
C GLU A 89 2.73 -6.56 17.85
N LYS A 90 3.20 -5.99 16.73
CA LYS A 90 4.61 -5.65 16.54
C LYS A 90 5.05 -4.50 17.45
N ILE A 91 4.23 -3.47 17.60
CA ILE A 91 4.51 -2.36 18.53
C ILE A 91 4.59 -2.88 19.96
N LYS A 92 3.64 -3.73 20.39
CA LYS A 92 3.67 -4.38 21.72
C LYS A 92 4.90 -5.27 21.91
N ALA A 93 5.41 -5.86 20.83
CA ALA A 93 6.65 -6.65 20.84
C ALA A 93 7.93 -5.79 20.83
N GLY A 94 7.82 -4.46 20.90
CA GLY A 94 8.94 -3.53 20.98
C GLY A 94 9.52 -3.10 19.63
N TYR A 95 8.81 -3.36 18.53
CA TYR A 95 9.19 -2.79 17.25
C TYR A 95 8.77 -1.31 17.20
N VAL A 96 9.62 -0.48 16.60
CA VAL A 96 9.39 0.96 16.40
C VAL A 96 9.62 1.31 14.93
N GLY A 97 8.97 2.34 14.41
CA GLY A 97 9.21 2.75 13.03
C GLY A 97 8.13 3.66 12.47
N ASN A 98 8.08 3.73 11.14
CA ASN A 98 7.18 4.60 10.40
C ASN A 98 6.10 3.78 9.71
N ILE A 99 4.86 4.23 9.85
CA ILE A 99 3.70 3.67 9.19
C ILE A 99 3.15 4.76 8.26
N SER A 100 3.18 4.48 6.95
CA SER A 100 2.68 5.39 5.92
C SER A 100 1.27 4.96 5.50
N SER A 101 0.32 5.88 5.65
CA SER A 101 -1.12 5.69 5.42
C SER A 101 -1.83 4.76 6.42
N PHE A 102 -1.79 5.17 7.68
CA PHE A 102 -2.95 5.06 8.58
C PHE A 102 -3.10 6.43 9.24
N ILE A 103 -4.16 7.18 8.91
CA ILE A 103 -4.48 8.43 9.62
C ILE A 103 -5.06 7.99 10.97
N PHE A 104 -4.28 8.16 12.04
CA PHE A 104 -4.74 8.02 13.42
C PHE A 104 -5.57 9.24 13.84
#